data_AF-A0A834AQ76-F1
#
_entry.id   AF-A0A834AQ76-F1
#
_cell.length_a   1.000
_cell.length_b   1.000
_cell.length_c   1.000
_cell.angle_alpha   90.00
_cell.angle_beta   90.00
_cell.angle_gamma   90.00
#
_symmetry.space_group_name_H-M   'P 1'
#
loop_
_entity.id
_entity.type
_entity.pdbx_description
1 polymer ?
#
loop_
_entity_poly.entity_id
_entity_poly.type
_entity_poly.pdbx_seq_one_letter_code
_entity_poly.pdbx_strand_id
1 'polypeptide(L)'
;MPRKKPFSVKQKKKQLQDKRERKRGLQDGLRSSSNSRSGSRERREEQTDTSDGECVTHHIRRLNQQPSQGLGPRGYDPNRYRLHFERDSREEVERRKRAAREQVLQPVSAEVLELDIQEVYQPGSVLDFPRRPPWNYEMSKEQLMSQEERSFQEYLGKIHGAYMSEKLSYFEHNLETWRQLWRVLEMSDIVLLITDVRHPVSIGMRLGKQEEGERFLWG
;
A
#
# COMPACT_ATOMS: atom_id res chain seq x y z
N MET A 1 -33.86 -22.79 25.40
CA MET A 1 -32.76 -22.51 24.46
C MET A 1 -31.74 -23.67 24.52
N PRO A 2 -31.51 -24.42 23.44
CA PRO A 2 -30.56 -25.54 23.47
C PRO A 2 -29.10 -25.04 23.48
N ARG A 3 -28.32 -25.51 24.47
CA ARG A 3 -26.91 -25.13 24.67
C ARG A 3 -26.04 -25.64 23.50
N LYS A 4 -25.14 -24.80 22.98
CA LYS A 4 -24.15 -25.17 21.96
C LYS A 4 -23.28 -26.32 22.48
N LYS A 5 -23.25 -27.43 21.73
CA LYS A 5 -22.41 -28.59 22.04
C LYS A 5 -20.93 -28.19 21.89
N PRO A 6 -20.06 -28.44 22.88
CA PRO A 6 -18.65 -28.14 22.78
C PRO A 6 -18.00 -28.95 21.65
N PHE A 7 -17.18 -28.27 20.84
CA PHE A 7 -16.56 -28.87 19.67
C PHE A 7 -15.51 -29.90 20.10
N SER A 8 -15.74 -31.18 19.74
CA SER A 8 -14.89 -32.28 20.19
C SER A 8 -13.48 -32.15 19.62
N VAL A 9 -12.47 -32.38 20.45
CA VAL A 9 -11.04 -32.39 20.05
C VAL A 9 -10.80 -33.39 18.92
N LYS A 10 -11.52 -34.53 18.92
CA LYS A 10 -11.45 -35.52 17.83
C LYS A 10 -11.98 -34.97 16.50
N GLN A 11 -13.06 -34.19 16.54
CA GLN A 11 -13.63 -33.55 15.35
C GLN A 11 -12.69 -32.47 14.81
N LYS A 12 -12.05 -31.69 15.69
CA LYS A 12 -11.03 -30.70 15.31
C LYS A 12 -9.81 -31.34 14.65
N LYS A 13 -9.34 -32.47 15.19
CA LYS A 13 -8.21 -33.22 14.61
C LYS A 13 -8.55 -33.76 13.22
N LYS A 14 -9.75 -34.33 13.06
CA LYS A 14 -10.24 -34.83 11.76
C LYS A 14 -10.36 -33.69 10.74
N GLN A 15 -10.93 -32.56 11.13
CA GLN A 15 -11.07 -31.38 10.25
C GLN A 15 -9.70 -30.85 9.77
N LEU A 16 -8.69 -30.85 10.64
CA LEU A 16 -7.32 -30.47 10.26
C LEU A 16 -6.66 -31.48 9.33
N GLN A 17 -6.96 -32.77 9.50
CA GLN A 17 -6.46 -33.84 8.63
C GLN A 17 -7.09 -33.76 7.24
N ASP A 18 -8.42 -33.61 7.15
CA ASP A 18 -9.14 -33.43 5.89
C ASP A 18 -8.66 -32.19 5.13
N LYS A 19 -8.35 -31.09 5.84
CA LYS A 19 -7.78 -29.87 5.26
C LYS A 19 -6.37 -30.09 4.68
N ARG A 20 -5.54 -30.92 5.34
CA ARG A 20 -4.20 -31.28 4.85
C ARG A 20 -4.28 -32.20 3.63
N GLU A 21 -5.18 -33.18 3.64
CA GLU A 21 -5.38 -34.10 2.50
C GLU A 21 -5.91 -33.37 1.27
N ARG A 22 -6.87 -32.44 1.42
CA ARG A 22 -7.32 -31.57 0.31
C ARG A 22 -6.18 -30.73 -0.28
N LYS A 23 -5.29 -30.20 0.57
CA LYS A 23 -4.13 -29.42 0.11
C LYS A 23 -3.08 -30.31 -0.58
N ARG A 24 -2.99 -31.59 -0.21
CA ARG A 24 -2.10 -32.57 -0.84
C ARG A 24 -2.61 -33.00 -2.22
N GLY A 25 -3.91 -33.24 -2.36
CA GLY A 25 -4.52 -33.59 -3.65
C GLY A 25 -4.46 -32.48 -4.72
N LEU A 26 -4.35 -31.22 -4.31
CA LEU A 26 -4.13 -30.09 -5.22
C LEU A 26 -2.68 -30.00 -5.74
N GLN A 27 -1.72 -30.65 -5.07
CA GLN A 27 -0.29 -30.56 -5.39
C GLN A 27 0.19 -31.72 -6.28
N ASP A 28 -0.54 -32.85 -6.31
CA ASP A 28 -0.20 -34.06 -7.10
C ASP A 28 -0.50 -33.94 -8.61
N GLY A 29 -1.08 -32.83 -9.08
CA GLY A 29 -1.33 -32.60 -10.50
C GLY A 29 -0.13 -32.05 -11.31
N LEU A 30 0.97 -31.65 -10.67
CA LEU A 30 2.01 -30.84 -11.34
C LEU A 30 3.47 -31.24 -11.08
N ARG A 31 3.79 -32.34 -10.38
CA ARG A 31 5.20 -32.71 -10.14
C ARG A 31 5.46 -34.20 -10.17
N SER A 32 5.61 -34.73 -11.38
CA SER A 32 6.49 -35.89 -11.60
C SER A 32 7.93 -35.41 -11.85
N SER A 33 8.83 -36.00 -11.09
CA SER A 33 10.29 -36.12 -11.28
C SER A 33 11.24 -35.24 -10.45
N SER A 34 12.30 -35.92 -10.01
CA SER A 34 13.50 -35.50 -9.27
C SER A 34 13.41 -35.41 -7.74
N ASN A 35 13.76 -36.56 -7.17
CA ASN A 35 14.17 -36.78 -5.78
C ASN A 35 15.63 -36.31 -5.62
N SER A 36 15.94 -35.50 -4.61
CA SER A 36 17.29 -35.40 -4.02
C SER A 36 17.23 -34.79 -2.62
N ARG A 37 17.75 -35.58 -1.67
CA ARG A 37 17.94 -35.27 -0.25
C ARG A 37 19.17 -34.37 -0.09
N SER A 38 19.02 -33.24 0.60
CA SER A 38 20.10 -32.65 1.41
C SER A 38 19.51 -31.68 2.43
N GLY A 39 19.98 -31.79 3.67
CA GLY A 39 19.48 -31.01 4.79
C GLY A 39 20.17 -29.66 4.90
N SER A 40 19.38 -28.63 5.24
CA SER A 40 19.78 -27.64 6.22
C SER A 40 18.51 -26.97 6.75
N ARG A 41 18.40 -26.94 8.07
CA ARG A 41 17.21 -26.52 8.80
C ARG A 41 17.26 -25.00 8.96
N GLU A 42 17.15 -24.26 7.85
CA GLU A 42 16.87 -22.83 7.91
C GLU A 42 15.39 -22.65 8.19
N ARG A 43 15.12 -21.91 9.26
CA ARG A 43 13.80 -21.48 9.69
C ARG A 43 13.27 -20.50 8.64
N ARG A 44 12.72 -21.03 7.55
CA ARG A 44 11.97 -20.28 6.54
C ARG A 44 10.83 -19.59 7.27
N GLU A 45 10.97 -18.28 7.48
CA GLU A 45 9.85 -17.43 7.86
C GLU A 45 8.74 -17.70 6.85
N GLU A 46 7.64 -18.28 7.34
CA GLU A 46 6.46 -18.59 6.54
C GLU A 46 5.94 -17.29 5.97
N GLN A 47 6.30 -17.04 4.71
CA GLN A 47 5.64 -16.09 3.83
C GLN A 47 4.14 -16.44 3.85
N THR A 48 3.34 -15.65 4.56
CA THR A 48 1.91 -15.54 4.27
C THR A 48 1.76 -14.71 2.99
N ASP A 49 2.25 -15.27 1.89
CA ASP A 49 1.99 -14.77 0.55
C ASP A 49 0.68 -15.44 0.11
N THR A 50 -0.41 -14.74 0.37
CA THR A 50 -1.73 -15.17 -0.10
C THR A 50 -2.04 -14.42 -1.38
N SER A 51 -2.05 -15.18 -2.48
CA SER A 51 -2.73 -14.89 -3.74
C SER A 51 -1.90 -14.20 -4.82
N ASP A 52 -1.22 -15.03 -5.61
CA ASP A 52 -0.85 -14.76 -6.99
C ASP A 52 -2.10 -14.41 -7.82
N GLY A 53 -2.09 -13.20 -8.37
CA GLY A 53 -2.89 -12.80 -9.51
C GLY A 53 -1.98 -11.96 -10.37
N GLU A 54 -1.40 -12.57 -11.41
CA GLU A 54 -0.46 -11.96 -12.34
C GLU A 54 -1.06 -10.66 -12.90
N CYS A 55 -0.42 -9.55 -12.56
CA CYS A 55 -0.59 -8.25 -13.19
C CYS A 55 0.82 -7.72 -13.43
N VAL A 56 1.00 -6.91 -14.47
CA VAL A 56 2.25 -6.35 -15.02
C VAL A 56 3.11 -5.58 -13.99
N THR A 57 2.69 -5.53 -12.72
CA THR A 57 3.26 -4.78 -11.61
C THR A 57 3.87 -5.71 -10.54
N HIS A 58 4.92 -6.47 -10.86
CA HIS A 58 5.67 -7.27 -9.86
C HIS A 58 6.29 -6.43 -8.72
N HIS A 59 6.19 -5.10 -8.81
CA HIS A 59 6.69 -4.13 -7.86
C HIS A 59 5.62 -3.55 -6.91
N ILE A 60 4.37 -3.99 -6.89
CA ILE A 60 3.37 -3.44 -5.95
C ILE A 60 3.00 -4.47 -4.87
N ARG A 61 3.34 -4.17 -3.61
CA ARG A 61 2.93 -4.92 -2.43
C ARG A 61 1.54 -4.46 -1.97
N ARG A 62 0.62 -5.42 -1.87
CA ARG A 62 -0.75 -5.18 -1.39
C ARG A 62 -0.85 -5.56 0.09
N LEU A 63 -1.03 -4.57 0.97
CA LEU A 63 -1.24 -4.79 2.40
C LEU A 63 -2.72 -4.93 2.74
N ASN A 64 -3.02 -5.63 3.84
CA ASN A 64 -4.39 -5.87 4.34
C ASN A 64 -5.31 -6.63 3.38
N GLN A 65 -4.74 -7.45 2.48
CA GLN A 65 -5.52 -8.29 1.58
C GLN A 65 -6.31 -9.33 2.40
N GLN A 66 -7.63 -9.28 2.26
CA GLN A 66 -8.53 -10.25 2.87
C GLN A 66 -8.71 -11.45 1.93
N PRO A 67 -8.74 -12.68 2.47
CA PRO A 67 -8.98 -13.87 1.67
C PRO A 67 -10.35 -13.76 0.98
N SER A 68 -10.36 -13.94 -0.34
CA SER A 68 -11.57 -13.82 -1.16
C SER A 68 -12.57 -14.90 -0.76
N GLN A 69 -13.63 -14.53 -0.04
CA GLN A 69 -14.80 -15.38 0.22
C GLN A 69 -15.90 -15.19 -0.84
N GLY A 70 -15.57 -14.57 -1.99
CA GLY A 70 -16.54 -14.08 -2.96
C GLY A 70 -16.88 -12.60 -2.74
N LEU A 71 -17.73 -12.05 -3.61
CA LEU A 71 -18.33 -10.73 -3.40
C LEU A 71 -19.08 -10.73 -2.06
N GLY A 72 -18.87 -9.72 -1.23
CA GLY A 72 -19.59 -9.57 0.02
C GLY A 72 -21.09 -9.37 -0.20
N PRO A 73 -21.90 -9.34 0.87
CA PRO A 73 -23.31 -9.02 0.78
C PRO A 73 -23.51 -7.73 -0.05
N ARG A 74 -24.37 -7.79 -1.08
CA ARG A 74 -24.65 -6.70 -2.04
C ARG A 74 -23.55 -6.37 -3.06
N GLY A 75 -22.61 -7.28 -3.34
CA GLY A 75 -21.60 -7.04 -4.38
C GLY A 75 -20.45 -6.13 -3.93
N TYR A 76 -20.28 -5.94 -2.62
CA TYR A 76 -19.18 -5.16 -2.06
C TYR A 76 -17.87 -5.94 -2.16
N ASP A 77 -16.82 -5.31 -2.69
CA ASP A 77 -15.47 -5.87 -2.67
C ASP A 77 -14.75 -5.49 -1.35
N PRO A 78 -14.45 -6.47 -0.47
CA PRO A 78 -13.71 -6.21 0.76
C PRO A 78 -12.27 -5.72 0.53
N ASN A 79 -11.71 -5.96 -0.65
CA ASN A 79 -10.34 -5.62 -1.00
C ASN A 79 -10.20 -4.28 -1.74
N ARG A 80 -11.30 -3.51 -1.88
CA ARG A 80 -11.32 -2.24 -2.62
C ARG A 80 -10.31 -1.20 -2.10
N TYR A 81 -10.19 -1.07 -0.78
CA TYR A 81 -9.32 -0.06 -0.12
C TYR A 81 -8.06 -0.67 0.49
N ARG A 82 -7.61 -1.82 -0.02
CA ARG A 82 -6.32 -2.37 0.39
C ARG A 82 -5.19 -1.43 -0.02
N LEU A 83 -4.15 -1.36 0.79
CA LEU A 83 -3.02 -0.44 0.55
C LEU A 83 -2.09 -1.01 -0.51
N HIS A 84 -1.64 -0.19 -1.46
CA HIS A 84 -0.75 -0.56 -2.54
C HIS A 84 0.52 0.27 -2.41
N PHE A 85 1.63 -0.37 -2.09
CA PHE A 85 2.94 0.28 -1.98
C PHE A 85 3.93 -0.33 -2.96
N GLU A 86 4.85 0.46 -3.47
CA GLU A 86 5.97 -0.08 -4.22
C GLU A 86 6.82 -1.02 -3.33
N ARG A 87 7.29 -2.12 -3.92
CA ARG A 87 7.99 -3.21 -3.27
C ARG A 87 9.46 -3.13 -3.66
N ASP A 88 10.29 -2.81 -2.68
CA ASP A 88 11.74 -2.92 -2.83
C ASP A 88 12.16 -4.37 -3.11
N SER A 89 13.26 -4.53 -3.85
CA SER A 89 13.85 -5.83 -4.09
C SER A 89 14.35 -6.44 -2.77
N ARG A 90 14.35 -7.78 -2.68
CA ARG A 90 14.83 -8.47 -1.48
C ARG A 90 16.30 -8.14 -1.19
N GLU A 91 17.09 -8.00 -2.26
CA GLU A 91 18.50 -7.63 -2.21
C GLU A 91 18.68 -6.23 -1.62
N GLU A 92 17.86 -5.27 -2.05
CA GLU A 92 17.87 -3.89 -1.53
C GLU A 92 17.55 -3.86 -0.03
N VAL A 93 16.50 -4.58 0.37
CA VAL A 93 16.09 -4.67 1.78
C VAL A 93 17.19 -5.32 2.62
N GLU A 94 17.84 -6.37 2.13
CA GLU A 94 18.93 -7.03 2.84
C GLU A 94 20.17 -6.14 2.95
N ARG A 95 20.51 -5.41 1.88
CA ARG A 95 21.59 -4.43 1.86
C ARG A 95 21.37 -3.33 2.90
N ARG A 96 20.17 -2.74 2.95
CA ARG A 96 19.82 -1.70 3.95
C ARG A 96 19.85 -2.26 5.38
N LYS A 97 19.36 -3.48 5.59
CA LYS A 97 19.46 -4.16 6.90
C LYS A 97 20.91 -4.42 7.31
N ARG A 98 21.78 -4.80 6.38
CA ARG A 98 23.19 -5.01 6.63
C ARG A 98 23.88 -3.71 6.99
N ALA A 99 23.67 -2.66 6.20
CA ALA A 99 24.18 -1.31 6.48
C ALA A 99 23.73 -0.83 7.87
N ALA A 100 22.45 -0.97 8.22
CA ALA A 100 21.93 -0.58 9.53
C ALA A 100 22.50 -1.38 10.71
N ARG A 101 23.02 -2.60 10.47
CA ARG A 101 23.65 -3.44 11.51
C ARG A 101 25.15 -3.17 11.67
N GLU A 102 25.81 -2.83 10.56
CA GLU A 102 27.26 -2.63 10.51
C GLU A 102 27.66 -1.17 10.80
N GLN A 103 26.79 -0.22 10.45
CA GLN A 103 27.06 1.19 10.62
C GLN A 103 26.83 1.61 12.07
N VAL A 104 27.92 1.93 12.77
CA VAL A 104 27.86 2.55 14.09
C VAL A 104 27.36 3.98 13.93
N LEU A 105 26.26 4.32 14.60
CA LEU A 105 25.71 5.68 14.60
C LEU A 105 26.75 6.63 15.21
N GLN A 106 27.25 7.56 14.39
CA GLN A 106 28.11 8.63 14.85
C GLN A 106 27.24 9.80 15.30
N PRO A 107 27.55 10.46 16.41
CA PRO A 107 26.87 11.70 16.79
C PRO A 107 27.11 12.74 15.70
N VAL A 108 26.01 13.22 15.12
CA VAL A 108 25.99 14.35 14.17
C VAL A 108 26.02 15.67 14.94
N SER A 109 26.57 16.71 14.33
CA SER A 109 26.56 18.05 14.92
C SER A 109 25.15 18.62 14.98
N ALA A 110 24.94 19.63 15.84
CA ALA A 110 23.63 20.22 16.06
C ALA A 110 23.04 20.84 14.79
N GLU A 111 23.90 21.38 13.92
CA GLU A 111 23.50 22.02 12.66
C GLU A 111 22.90 21.02 11.68
N VAL A 112 23.33 19.74 11.70
CA VAL A 112 22.80 18.69 10.81
C VAL A 112 21.48 18.12 11.34
N LEU A 113 21.17 18.33 12.61
CA LEU A 113 19.90 17.92 13.22
C LEU A 113 18.77 18.90 12.92
N GLU A 114 19.10 20.12 12.51
CA GLU A 114 18.13 21.10 12.04
C GLU A 114 17.81 20.83 10.57
N LEU A 115 16.53 20.61 10.27
CA LEU A 115 16.03 20.45 8.92
C LEU A 115 15.14 21.63 8.59
N ASP A 116 15.46 22.34 7.49
CA ASP A 116 14.53 23.33 6.95
C ASP A 116 13.42 22.60 6.19
N ILE A 117 12.17 23.03 6.44
CA ILE A 117 10.98 22.55 5.71
C ILE A 117 11.18 22.72 4.20
N GLN A 118 11.88 23.77 3.76
CA GLN A 118 12.12 24.02 2.33
C GLN A 118 13.15 23.06 1.71
N GLU A 119 14.06 22.49 2.52
CA GLU A 119 14.99 21.46 2.07
C GLU A 119 14.28 20.11 1.91
N VAL A 120 13.35 19.81 2.82
CA VAL A 120 12.55 18.58 2.79
C VAL A 120 11.47 18.65 1.69
N TYR A 121 10.82 19.81 1.53
CA TYR A 121 9.76 20.05 0.54
C TYR A 121 10.12 21.19 -0.39
N GLN A 122 10.80 20.84 -1.48
CA GLN A 122 11.12 21.81 -2.52
C GLN A 122 9.84 22.31 -3.21
N PRO A 123 9.60 23.63 -3.30
CA PRO A 123 8.44 24.20 -3.99
C PRO A 123 8.38 23.74 -5.45
N GLY A 124 7.25 23.18 -5.88
CA GLY A 124 7.08 22.68 -7.24
C GLY A 124 7.76 21.33 -7.51
N SER A 125 8.22 20.63 -6.46
CA SER A 125 8.63 19.25 -6.59
C SER A 125 7.44 18.39 -7.03
N VAL A 126 7.71 17.36 -7.83
CA VAL A 126 6.70 16.43 -8.36
C VAL A 126 6.06 15.56 -7.26
N LEU A 127 6.43 15.77 -6.00
CA LEU A 127 6.02 14.98 -4.84
C LEU A 127 4.76 15.49 -4.14
N ASP A 128 4.10 16.51 -4.70
CA ASP A 128 2.77 16.93 -4.24
C ASP A 128 1.75 15.79 -4.40
N PHE A 129 0.65 15.80 -3.65
CA PHE A 129 -0.37 14.76 -3.78
C PHE A 129 -1.20 14.93 -5.06
N PRO A 130 -1.79 13.86 -5.64
CA PRO A 130 -2.57 13.96 -6.85
C PRO A 130 -3.81 14.83 -6.61
N ARG A 131 -3.96 15.89 -7.41
CA ARG A 131 -5.14 16.75 -7.40
C ARG A 131 -6.28 16.08 -8.14
N ARG A 132 -7.51 16.27 -7.65
CA ARG A 132 -8.69 15.78 -8.36
C ARG A 132 -8.92 16.62 -9.62
N PRO A 133 -9.12 16.00 -10.80
CA PRO A 133 -9.47 16.75 -12.00
C PRO A 133 -10.84 17.44 -11.84
N PRO A 134 -11.07 18.59 -12.51
CA PRO A 134 -12.34 19.29 -12.44
C PRO A 134 -13.45 18.40 -13.00
N TRP A 135 -14.57 18.33 -12.29
CA TRP A 135 -15.75 17.56 -12.67
C TRP A 135 -17.02 18.41 -12.57
N ASN A 136 -18.05 18.01 -13.30
CA ASN A 136 -19.37 18.65 -13.27
C ASN A 136 -20.49 17.62 -13.11
N TYR A 137 -21.68 18.07 -12.72
CA TYR A 137 -22.85 17.18 -12.52
C TYR A 137 -23.40 16.60 -13.83
N GLU A 138 -23.00 17.14 -14.97
CA GLU A 138 -23.43 16.68 -16.30
C GLU A 138 -22.62 15.47 -16.80
N MET A 139 -21.42 15.26 -16.25
CA MET A 139 -20.58 14.11 -16.56
C MET A 139 -21.21 12.80 -16.10
N SER A 140 -21.10 11.76 -16.93
CA SER A 140 -21.45 10.42 -16.49
C SER A 140 -20.47 9.92 -15.44
N LYS A 141 -20.93 8.98 -14.61
CA LYS A 141 -20.09 8.33 -13.61
C LYS A 141 -18.86 7.68 -14.26
N GLU A 142 -19.04 7.02 -15.39
CA GLU A 142 -17.99 6.34 -16.15
C GLU A 142 -16.97 7.33 -16.71
N GLN A 143 -17.43 8.48 -17.22
CA GLN A 143 -16.56 9.54 -17.70
C GLN A 143 -15.69 10.11 -16.57
N LEU A 144 -16.31 10.43 -15.42
CA LEU A 144 -15.59 10.91 -14.25
C LEU A 144 -14.57 9.90 -13.75
N MET A 145 -14.96 8.62 -13.66
CA MET A 145 -14.05 7.55 -13.24
C MET A 145 -12.85 7.42 -14.19
N SER A 146 -13.07 7.52 -15.50
CA SER A 146 -12.01 7.44 -16.50
C SER A 146 -11.08 8.66 -16.46
N GLN A 147 -11.62 9.84 -16.22
CA GLN A 147 -10.84 11.08 -16.10
C GLN A 147 -9.95 11.07 -14.86
N GLU A 148 -10.51 10.64 -13.71
CA GLU A 148 -9.76 10.47 -12.47
C GLU A 148 -8.62 9.45 -12.61
N GLU A 149 -8.90 8.31 -13.27
CA GLU A 149 -7.90 7.27 -13.56
C GLU A 149 -6.75 7.83 -14.42
N ARG A 150 -7.09 8.54 -15.50
CA ARG A 150 -6.10 9.15 -16.39
C ARG A 150 -5.22 10.15 -15.65
N SER A 151 -5.83 11.05 -14.87
CA SER A 151 -5.12 12.07 -14.10
C SER A 151 -4.17 11.44 -13.08
N PHE A 152 -4.59 10.35 -12.44
CA PHE A 152 -3.77 9.63 -11.48
C PHE A 152 -2.61 8.88 -12.15
N GLN A 153 -2.84 8.25 -13.30
CA GLN A 153 -1.78 7.58 -14.06
C GLN A 153 -0.73 8.58 -14.56
N GLU A 154 -1.14 9.76 -15.02
CA GLU A 154 -0.24 10.85 -15.40
C GLU A 154 0.58 11.34 -14.21
N TYR A 155 -0.04 11.45 -13.03
CA TYR A 155 0.65 11.78 -11.78
C TYR A 155 1.73 10.75 -11.42
N LEU A 156 1.40 9.46 -11.42
CA LEU A 156 2.38 8.38 -11.20
C LEU A 156 3.53 8.44 -12.22
N GLY A 157 3.20 8.67 -13.50
CA GLY A 157 4.19 8.80 -14.56
C GLY A 157 5.16 9.97 -14.34
N LYS A 158 4.68 11.11 -13.83
CA LYS A 158 5.54 12.25 -13.48
C LYS A 158 6.49 11.92 -12.34
N ILE A 159 6.00 11.24 -11.29
CA ILE A 159 6.82 10.86 -10.13
C ILE A 159 7.92 9.88 -10.53
N HIS A 160 7.57 8.79 -11.21
CA HIS A 160 8.55 7.78 -11.64
C HIS A 160 9.48 8.30 -12.75
N GLY A 161 9.06 9.32 -13.50
CA GLY A 161 9.92 10.00 -14.47
C GLY A 161 10.91 10.99 -13.83
N ALA A 162 10.53 11.65 -12.73
CA ALA A 162 11.35 12.64 -12.06
C ALA A 162 12.32 12.04 -11.02
N TYR A 163 11.94 10.93 -10.38
CA TYR A 163 12.71 10.30 -9.32
C TYR A 163 12.95 8.82 -9.58
N MET A 164 14.16 8.35 -9.27
CA MET A 164 14.46 6.92 -9.22
C MET A 164 13.73 6.30 -8.02
N SER A 165 13.19 5.09 -8.18
CA SER A 165 12.45 4.38 -7.11
C SER A 165 13.22 4.29 -5.78
N GLU A 166 14.57 4.22 -5.82
CA GLU A 166 15.41 4.14 -4.61
C GLU A 166 15.41 5.42 -3.75
N LYS A 167 15.07 6.58 -4.32
CA LYS A 167 15.05 7.87 -3.63
C LYS A 167 13.65 8.27 -3.17
N LEU A 168 12.62 7.56 -3.60
CA LEU A 168 11.24 7.90 -3.33
C LEU A 168 10.78 7.27 -2.02
N SER A 169 10.09 8.05 -1.19
CA SER A 169 9.41 7.50 -0.01
C SER A 169 8.20 6.66 -0.43
N TYR A 170 7.84 5.65 0.39
CA TYR A 170 6.65 4.86 0.11
C TYR A 170 5.40 5.74 0.10
N PHE A 171 4.60 5.62 -0.96
CA PHE A 171 3.32 6.32 -1.10
C PHE A 171 2.24 5.38 -1.66
N GLU A 172 0.98 5.77 -1.50
CA GLU A 172 -0.17 4.96 -1.87
C GLU A 172 -0.40 4.97 -3.40
N HIS A 173 -0.46 3.78 -4.00
CA HIS A 173 -0.70 3.57 -5.43
C HIS A 173 -2.16 3.18 -5.74
N ASN A 174 -3.02 3.00 -4.73
CA ASN A 174 -4.43 2.69 -4.94
C ASN A 174 -5.26 3.96 -5.18
N LEU A 175 -5.79 4.12 -6.39
CA LEU A 175 -6.68 5.23 -6.76
C LEU A 175 -7.93 5.29 -5.87
N GLU A 176 -8.47 4.17 -5.41
CA GLU A 176 -9.67 4.16 -4.57
C GLU A 176 -9.42 4.85 -3.22
N THR A 177 -8.21 4.78 -2.69
CA THR A 177 -7.80 5.50 -1.49
C THR A 177 -7.76 7.01 -1.75
N TRP A 178 -7.16 7.42 -2.88
CA TRP A 178 -7.12 8.83 -3.30
C TRP A 178 -8.52 9.41 -3.57
N ARG A 179 -9.41 8.63 -4.19
CA ARG A 179 -10.83 9.02 -4.35
C ARG A 179 -11.52 9.28 -3.02
N GLN A 180 -11.21 8.52 -1.98
CA GLN A 180 -11.76 8.79 -0.65
C GLN A 180 -11.21 10.07 -0.05
N LEU A 181 -9.90 10.29 -0.18
CA LEU A 181 -9.29 11.54 0.25
C LEU A 181 -9.96 12.74 -0.43
N TRP A 182 -10.10 12.73 -1.76
CA TRP A 182 -10.71 13.85 -2.48
C TRP A 182 -12.14 14.14 -2.03
N ARG A 183 -12.97 13.10 -1.80
CA ARG A 183 -14.34 13.29 -1.29
C ARG A 183 -14.35 13.92 0.10
N VAL A 184 -13.47 13.46 0.99
CA VAL A 184 -13.35 14.02 2.34
C VAL A 184 -12.90 15.47 2.28
N LEU A 185 -11.89 15.77 1.47
CA LEU A 185 -11.38 17.13 1.28
C LEU A 185 -12.47 18.06 0.74
N GLU A 186 -13.22 17.65 -0.28
CA GLU A 186 -14.30 18.47 -0.84
C GLU A 186 -15.46 18.75 0.13
N MET A 187 -15.74 17.82 1.04
CA MET A 187 -16.82 17.96 2.01
C MET A 187 -16.40 18.67 3.31
N SER A 188 -15.10 18.89 3.52
CA SER A 188 -14.57 19.41 4.79
C SER A 188 -14.26 20.89 4.68
N ASP A 189 -14.84 21.69 5.58
CA ASP A 189 -14.47 23.10 5.74
C ASP A 189 -13.11 23.26 6.47
N ILE A 190 -12.78 22.30 7.35
CA ILE A 190 -11.57 22.31 8.18
C ILE A 190 -10.91 20.93 8.10
N VAL A 191 -9.61 20.91 7.84
CA VAL A 191 -8.79 19.69 7.84
C VAL A 191 -7.77 19.77 8.97
N LEU A 192 -7.78 18.78 9.86
CA LEU A 192 -6.81 18.65 10.94
C LEU A 192 -5.73 17.64 10.54
N LEU A 193 -4.47 18.10 10.53
CA LEU A 193 -3.31 17.25 10.30
C LEU A 193 -2.69 16.84 11.64
N ILE A 194 -2.73 15.54 11.93
CA ILE A 194 -2.13 14.98 13.14
C ILE A 194 -0.70 14.57 12.81
N THR A 195 0.27 15.16 13.50
CA THR A 195 1.70 14.97 13.28
C THR A 195 2.37 14.36 14.50
N ASP A 196 3.43 13.58 14.27
CA ASP A 196 4.28 13.05 15.33
C ASP A 196 5.36 14.09 15.67
N VAL A 197 5.42 14.50 16.94
CA VAL A 197 6.38 15.51 17.43
C VAL A 197 7.85 15.12 17.22
N ARG A 198 8.13 13.82 17.02
CA ARG A 198 9.48 13.34 16.73
C ARG A 198 9.92 13.65 15.29
N HIS A 199 8.96 13.80 14.38
CA HIS A 199 9.20 14.07 12.96
C HIS A 199 8.19 15.08 12.42
N PRO A 200 8.10 16.29 12.99
CA PRO A 200 7.06 17.25 12.65
C PRO A 200 7.14 17.71 11.19
N VAL A 201 8.34 17.69 10.63
CA VAL A 201 8.69 18.04 9.25
C VAL A 201 8.36 16.97 8.22
N SER A 202 7.78 15.82 8.62
CA SER A 202 7.42 14.75 7.67
C SER A 202 6.03 14.92 7.04
N ILE A 203 5.27 15.96 7.42
CA ILE A 203 3.91 16.23 6.93
C ILE A 203 3.80 17.62 6.29
N GLY A 204 4.62 17.88 5.27
CA GLY A 204 4.49 19.08 4.45
C GLY A 204 3.34 18.97 3.44
N MET A 205 2.11 19.27 3.86
CA MET A 205 1.01 19.54 2.91
C MET A 205 0.99 21.04 2.61
N ARG A 206 1.35 21.44 1.40
CA ARG A 206 1.27 22.84 0.97
C ARG A 206 -0.09 23.12 0.35
N LEU A 207 -0.99 23.71 1.13
CA LEU A 207 -2.25 24.25 0.60
C LEU A 207 -1.97 25.54 -0.16
N GLY A 208 -1.97 25.48 -1.49
CA GLY A 208 -1.85 26.66 -2.34
C GLY A 208 -3.09 27.56 -2.21
N LYS A 209 -2.92 28.81 -1.75
CA LYS A 209 -3.90 29.87 -1.98
C LYS A 209 -3.65 30.45 -3.37
N GLN A 210 -4.59 30.31 -4.29
CA GLN A 210 -4.73 31.25 -5.39
C GLN A 210 -5.67 32.36 -4.92
N GLU A 211 -5.14 33.57 -4.79
CA GLU A 211 -5.95 34.78 -4.65
C GLU A 211 -6.64 35.04 -5.98
N GLU A 212 -7.87 34.53 -6.14
CA GLU A 212 -8.98 35.21 -6.79
C GLU A 212 -10.27 34.41 -6.55
N GLY A 213 -11.21 35.01 -5.81
CA GLY A 213 -12.63 34.64 -5.82
C GLY A 213 -12.99 33.22 -5.40
N GLU A 214 -13.22 33.02 -4.10
CA GLU A 214 -14.19 32.05 -3.54
C GLU A 214 -14.28 30.67 -4.24
N ARG A 215 -13.24 29.85 -4.12
CA ARG A 215 -13.35 28.38 -4.00
C ARG A 215 -12.00 27.80 -3.58
N PHE A 216 -11.99 27.00 -2.51
CA PHE A 216 -10.83 26.19 -2.15
C PHE A 216 -10.61 25.15 -3.25
N LEU A 217 -9.66 25.42 -4.16
CA LEU A 217 -9.19 24.44 -5.14
C LEU A 217 -7.84 23.92 -4.66
N TRP A 218 -7.81 22.62 -4.37
CA TRP A 218 -6.66 21.91 -3.79
C TRP A 218 -5.46 21.99 -4.73
N GLY A 219 -4.48 22.81 -4.33
CA GLY A 219 -3.12 22.87 -4.85
C GLY A 219 -2.24 21.75 -4.30
#